data_AF-A0AAW4MYH2-F1
#
_entry.id   AF-A0AAW4MYH2-F1
#
_cell.length_a   1.000
_cell.length_b   1.000
_cell.length_c   1.000
_cell.angle_alpha   90.00
_cell.angle_beta   90.00
_cell.angle_gamma   90.00
#
_symmetry.space_group_name_H-M   'P 1'
#
loop_
_entity.id
_entity.type
_entity.pdbx_description
1 polymer ?
#
loop_
_entity_poly.entity_id
_entity_poly.type
_entity_poly.pdbx_seq_one_letter_code
_entity_poly.pdbx_strand_id
1 'polypeptide(L)' 'EEKDSNGKVIRSERYTGSCSRKFYVGEGYKEEDFAAKFENGELMITFPKTEPEKIEEKKAIMIE' A
#
# COMPACT_ATOMS: atom_id res chain seq x y z
N GLU A 1 -9.50 25.51 -1.75
CA GLU A 1 -10.14 25.82 -3.05
C GLU A 1 -10.36 27.30 -3.10
N GLU A 2 -9.99 27.94 -4.20
CA GLU A 2 -10.23 29.37 -4.43
C GLU A 2 -11.37 29.51 -5.44
N LYS A 3 -12.37 30.34 -5.15
CA LYS A 3 -13.57 30.53 -5.99
C LYS A 3 -13.78 32.02 -6.30
N ASP A 4 -14.30 32.33 -7.48
CA ASP A 4 -14.71 33.69 -7.84
C ASP A 4 -16.08 34.06 -7.21
N SER A 5 -16.53 35.30 -7.42
CA SER A 5 -17.84 35.78 -6.94
C SER A 5 -19.04 35.02 -7.51
N ASN A 6 -18.86 34.29 -8.61
CA ASN A 6 -19.88 33.47 -9.26
C ASN A 6 -19.79 32.00 -8.84
N GLY A 7 -18.88 31.66 -7.91
CA GLY A 7 -18.69 30.32 -7.36
C GLY A 7 -17.83 29.40 -8.22
N LYS A 8 -17.24 29.88 -9.32
CA LYS A 8 -16.36 29.10 -10.19
C LYS A 8 -15.02 28.88 -9.50
N VAL A 9 -14.55 27.64 -9.48
CA VAL A 9 -13.23 27.29 -8.95
C VAL A 9 -12.14 27.90 -9.83
N ILE A 10 -11.31 28.75 -9.24
CA ILE A 10 -10.13 29.37 -9.84
C ILE A 10 -8.92 28.44 -9.66
N ARG A 11 -8.80 27.80 -8.48
CA ARG A 11 -7.67 26.93 -8.15
C ARG A 11 -8.06 25.79 -7.20
N SER A 12 -7.65 24.58 -7.57
CA SER A 12 -7.67 23.40 -6.70
C SER A 12 -6.33 22.65 -6.78
N GLU A 13 -5.68 22.49 -5.64
CA GLU A 13 -4.43 21.70 -5.50
C GLU A 13 -4.71 20.28 -5.00
N ARG A 14 -5.95 20.00 -4.59
CA ARG A 14 -6.35 18.72 -3.99
C ARG A 14 -7.20 17.94 -4.97
N TYR A 15 -6.89 16.65 -5.07
CA TYR A 15 -7.72 15.70 -5.80
C TYR A 15 -9.00 15.38 -5.01
N THR A 16 -10.12 15.28 -5.73
CA THR A 16 -11.41 14.84 -5.21
C THR A 16 -11.98 13.78 -6.16
N GLY A 17 -12.28 12.59 -5.65
CA GLY A 17 -12.84 11.49 -6.44
C GLY A 17 -12.62 10.13 -5.78
N SER A 18 -13.10 9.08 -6.44
CA SER A 18 -12.92 7.70 -6.00
C SER A 18 -11.54 7.17 -6.42
N CYS A 19 -10.85 6.46 -5.52
CA CYS A 19 -9.56 5.82 -5.79
C CYS A 19 -9.61 4.33 -5.44
N SER A 20 -9.00 3.48 -6.27
CA SER A 20 -8.81 2.05 -6.03
C SER A 20 -7.39 1.65 -6.43
N ARG A 21 -6.70 0.89 -5.58
CA ARG A 21 -5.34 0.42 -5.80
C ARG A 21 -5.22 -1.03 -5.37
N LYS A 22 -4.46 -1.83 -6.13
CA LYS A 22 -4.23 -3.25 -5.88
C LYS A 22 -2.74 -3.53 -5.84
N PHE A 23 -2.33 -4.38 -4.89
CA PHE A 23 -0.95 -4.83 -4.74
C PHE A 23 -0.93 -6.36 -4.72
N TYR A 24 0.08 -6.96 -5.34
CA TYR A 24 0.38 -8.37 -5.14
C TYR A 24 1.23 -8.50 -3.88
N VAL A 25 0.85 -9.41 -2.98
CA VAL A 25 1.46 -9.54 -1.66
C VAL A 25 2.08 -10.92 -1.41
N GLY A 26 2.17 -11.75 -2.44
CA GLY A 26 2.61 -13.14 -2.32
C GLY A 26 1.46 -14.11 -2.13
N GLU A 27 1.81 -15.39 -2.05
CA GLU A 27 0.89 -16.50 -1.85
C GLU A 27 0.83 -16.88 -0.36
N GLY A 28 -0.24 -17.57 0.05
CA GLY A 28 -0.36 -18.13 1.41
C GLY A 28 -0.96 -17.19 2.47
N TYR A 29 -1.30 -15.95 2.11
CA TYR A 29 -2.04 -15.04 2.99
C TYR A 29 -3.55 -15.18 2.82
N LYS A 30 -4.28 -15.09 3.92
CA LYS A 30 -5.74 -14.98 3.97
C LYS A 30 -6.16 -13.57 4.39
N GLU A 31 -7.39 -13.20 4.06
CA GLU A 31 -7.93 -11.88 4.42
C GLU A 31 -7.88 -11.61 5.94
N GLU A 32 -8.05 -12.66 6.74
CA GLU A 32 -8.04 -12.63 8.21
C GLU A 32 -6.65 -12.32 8.81
N ASP A 33 -5.58 -12.48 8.03
CA ASP A 33 -4.21 -12.28 8.49
C ASP A 33 -3.80 -10.80 8.55
N PHE A 34 -4.60 -9.92 7.93
CA PHE A 34 -4.29 -8.50 7.80
C PHE A 34 -5.00 -7.67 8.86
N ALA A 35 -4.25 -6.77 9.51
CA ALA A 35 -4.81 -5.73 10.37
C ALA A 35 -4.73 -4.37 9.67
N ALA A 36 -5.79 -3.56 9.77
CA ALA A 36 -5.82 -2.22 9.20
C ALA A 36 -6.12 -1.16 10.28
N LYS A 37 -5.45 -0.01 10.20
CA LYS A 37 -5.69 1.16 11.05
C LYS A 37 -5.66 2.42 10.21
N PHE A 38 -6.56 3.36 10.48
CA PHE A 38 -6.56 4.69 9.87
C PHE A 38 -6.37 5.76 10.94
N GLU A 39 -5.27 6.50 10.87
CA GLU A 39 -4.92 7.52 11.85
C GLU A 39 -4.15 8.65 11.16
N ASN A 40 -4.41 9.90 11.54
CA ASN A 40 -3.73 11.10 11.00
C ASN A 40 -3.76 11.23 9.46
N GLY A 41 -4.79 10.68 8.80
CA GLY A 41 -4.91 10.72 7.34
C GLY A 41 -4.13 9.62 6.60
N GLU A 42 -3.54 8.67 7.33
CA GLU A 42 -2.78 7.54 6.79
C GLU A 42 -3.51 6.22 7.04
N LEU A 43 -3.65 5.41 5.98
CA LEU A 43 -4.14 4.04 6.06
C LEU A 43 -2.93 3.10 6.20
N MET A 44 -2.78 2.48 7.37
CA MET A 44 -1.76 1.48 7.64
C MET A 44 -2.36 0.07 7.54
N ILE A 45 -1.77 -0.77 6.68
CA ILE A 45 -2.10 -2.20 6.57
C ILE A 45 -0.89 -3.00 7.07
N THR A 46 -1.11 -3.82 8.09
CA THR A 46 -0.08 -4.63 8.73
C THR A 46 -0.18 -6.07 8.26
N PHE A 47 0.95 -6.60 7.80
CA PHE A 47 1.12 -8.00 7.43
C PHE A 47 1.45 -8.82 8.67
N PRO A 48 1.02 -10.09 8.76
CA PRO A 48 1.44 -10.96 9.84
C PRO A 48 2.97 -11.07 9.78
N LYS A 49 3.63 -11.06 10.94
CA LYS A 49 5.06 -11.33 11.01
C LYS A 49 5.28 -12.80 10.67
N THR A 50 5.66 -13.07 9.43
CA THR A 50 6.26 -14.35 9.07
C THR A 50 7.67 -14.40 9.66
N GLU A 51 8.06 -15.56 10.20
CA GLU A 51 9.47 -15.79 10.54
C GLU A 51 10.30 -15.49 9.29
N PRO A 52 11.47 -14.82 9.43
CA PRO A 52 12.33 -14.59 8.27
C PRO A 52 12.60 -15.93 7.62
N GLU A 53 12.22 -16.08 6.34
CA GLU A 53 12.64 -17.23 5.56
C GLU A 53 14.16 -17.34 5.74
N LYS A 54 14.62 -18.50 6.23
CA LYS A 54 16.04 -18.81 6.25
C LYS A 54 16.51 -18.59 4.83
N ILE A 55 17.26 -17.50 4.61
CA ILE A 55 17.90 -17.20 3.34
C ILE A 55 18.55 -18.52 2.93
N GLU A 56 18.03 -19.17 1.89
CA GLU A 56 18.66 -20.37 1.38
C GLU A 56 20.11 -19.99 1.07
N GLU A 57 21.04 -20.58 1.81
CA GLU A 57 22.46 -20.39 1.55
C GLU A 57 22.65 -20.64 0.06
N LYS A 58 23.14 -19.62 -0.66
CA LYS A 58 23.36 -19.69 -2.10
C LYS A 58 24.19 -20.94 -2.38
N LYS A 59 23.54 -22.02 -2.85
CA LYS A 59 24.24 -23.23 -3.26
C LYS A 59 25.08 -22.84 -4.46
N ALA A 60 26.39 -22.71 -4.26
CA ALA A 60 27.32 -22.46 -5.34
C ALA A 60 27.25 -23.65 -6.30
N ILE A 61 26.76 -23.43 -7.52
CA ILE A 61 26.80 -24.43 -8.58
C ILE A 61 28.19 -24.32 -9.20
N MET A 62 29.05 -25.31 -8.91
CA MET A 62 30.34 -25.44 -9.58
C MET A 62 30.07 -25.89 -11.02
N ILE A 63 30.67 -25.19 -11.99
CA ILE A 63 30.64 -25.55 -13.41
C ILE A 63 31.98 -26.22 -13.73
N GLU A 64 31.95 -27.40 -14.36
CA GLU A 64 33.12 -28.11 -14.92
C GLU A 64 33.36 -27.70 -16.38
#